data_AF-A0A4P8QCJ1-F1
#
_entry.id   AF-A0A4P8QCJ1-F1
#
_cell.length_a   1.000
_cell.length_b   1.000
_cell.length_c   1.000
_cell.angle_alpha   90.00
_cell.angle_beta   90.00
_cell.angle_gamma   90.00
#
_symmetry.space_group_name_H-M   'P 1'
#
loop_
_entity.id
_entity.type
_entity.pdbx_description
1 polymer ?
#
loop_
_entity_poly.entity_id
_entity_poly.type
_entity_poly.pdbx_seq_one_letter_code
_entity_poly.pdbx_strand_id
1 'polypeptide(L)'
;MSIIVAVTSLWMTAQAVPPPIEQTTADCDRPVYASDRFICTDPDLSRQEQDIARRWQSAEAALPESPWIERQSAWFKRRAVCAFQEDQGACLRAANSEREQLFRAVLDPADGALRTARCVGDGRRQTLRLDTRGGALAAYGDEGLAWVAGPKTGGWSPFNRIISGRTMMIQRQDGVRISCRFTR
;
A
#
# COMPACT_ATOMS: atom_id res chain seq x y z
N MET A 1 -65.92 -32.43 1.82
CA MET A 1 -65.38 -31.24 2.52
C MET A 1 -63.88 -31.38 2.57
N SER A 2 -63.16 -30.68 1.69
CA SER A 2 -61.69 -30.73 1.64
C SER A 2 -61.13 -29.43 2.20
N ILE A 3 -60.29 -29.54 3.23
CA ILE A 3 -59.61 -28.41 3.87
C ILE A 3 -58.28 -28.22 3.15
N ILE A 4 -58.10 -27.06 2.53
CA ILE A 4 -56.82 -26.63 1.93
C ILE A 4 -56.02 -25.93 3.03
N VAL A 5 -54.88 -26.51 3.43
CA VAL A 5 -53.92 -25.87 4.33
C VAL A 5 -52.93 -25.07 3.46
N ALA A 6 -53.02 -23.74 3.52
CA ALA A 6 -52.06 -22.86 2.87
C ALA A 6 -50.81 -22.74 3.75
N VAL A 7 -49.71 -23.38 3.32
CA VAL A 7 -48.38 -23.19 3.90
C VAL A 7 -47.85 -21.84 3.41
N THR A 8 -47.79 -20.86 4.31
CA THR A 8 -47.15 -19.58 4.04
C THR A 8 -45.66 -19.69 4.35
N SER A 9 -44.86 -19.84 3.30
CA SER A 9 -43.40 -19.76 3.40
C SER A 9 -42.99 -18.32 3.71
N LEU A 10 -42.47 -18.09 4.91
CA LEU A 10 -41.78 -16.85 5.29
C LEU A 10 -40.42 -16.82 4.58
N TRP A 11 -40.34 -16.06 3.49
CA TRP A 11 -39.08 -15.71 2.85
C TRP A 11 -38.38 -14.65 3.72
N MET A 12 -37.39 -15.06 4.52
CA MET A 12 -36.42 -14.12 5.09
C MET A 12 -35.58 -13.57 3.94
N THR A 13 -35.82 -12.30 3.57
CA THR A 13 -34.90 -11.56 2.72
C THR A 13 -33.66 -11.26 3.55
N ALA A 14 -32.57 -11.99 3.28
CA ALA A 14 -31.26 -11.64 3.81
C ALA A 14 -30.89 -10.25 3.29
N GLN A 15 -31.05 -9.22 4.10
CA GLN A 15 -30.58 -7.89 3.76
C GLN A 15 -29.06 -7.96 3.70
N ALA A 16 -28.49 -7.75 2.51
CA ALA A 16 -27.05 -7.66 2.33
C ALA A 16 -26.50 -6.58 3.25
N VAL A 17 -25.70 -6.96 4.24
CA VAL A 17 -24.98 -6.02 5.09
C VAL A 17 -24.13 -5.15 4.16
N PRO A 18 -24.31 -3.81 4.16
CA PRO A 18 -23.54 -2.94 3.28
C PRO A 18 -22.05 -3.19 3.51
N PRO A 19 -21.23 -3.24 2.45
CA PRO A 19 -19.81 -3.44 2.60
C PRO A 19 -19.26 -2.36 3.54
N PRO A 20 -18.36 -2.70 4.47
CA PRO A 20 -17.72 -1.72 5.32
C PRO A 20 -17.16 -0.58 4.47
N ILE A 21 -17.39 0.67 4.91
CA ILE A 21 -16.84 1.84 4.25
C ILE A 21 -15.32 1.68 4.21
N GLU A 22 -14.74 1.91 3.04
CA GLU A 22 -13.30 1.79 2.88
C GLU A 22 -12.58 2.87 3.69
N GLN A 23 -11.79 2.44 4.65
CA GLN A 23 -10.98 3.31 5.50
C GLN A 23 -9.57 3.46 4.94
N THR A 24 -9.01 4.65 5.08
CA THR A 24 -7.66 5.04 4.63
C THR A 24 -6.75 5.46 5.78
N THR A 25 -7.29 5.54 6.99
CA THR A 25 -6.64 5.95 8.25
C THR A 25 -7.38 5.35 9.44
N ALA A 26 -6.73 5.27 10.60
CA ALA A 26 -7.39 4.88 11.84
C ALA A 26 -8.52 5.86 12.21
N ASP A 27 -9.69 5.32 12.55
CA ASP A 27 -10.83 6.05 13.12
C ASP A 27 -10.88 5.78 14.62
N CYS A 28 -10.60 6.81 15.42
CA CYS A 28 -10.51 6.68 16.87
C CYS A 28 -11.87 6.61 17.58
N ASP A 29 -12.94 7.04 16.92
CA ASP A 29 -14.30 6.91 17.44
C ASP A 29 -14.86 5.52 17.13
N ARG A 30 -14.41 4.91 16.03
CA ARG A 30 -14.87 3.59 15.54
C ARG A 30 -13.69 2.73 15.07
N PRO A 31 -12.81 2.28 15.96
CA PRO A 31 -11.63 1.51 15.58
C PRO A 31 -12.05 0.16 14.99
N VAL A 32 -11.55 -0.15 13.79
CA VAL A 32 -11.87 -1.39 13.06
C VAL A 32 -10.82 -2.46 13.34
N TYR A 33 -9.55 -2.06 13.41
CA TYR A 33 -8.44 -2.96 13.71
C TYR A 33 -7.93 -2.79 15.15
N ALA A 34 -7.39 -3.86 15.73
CA ALA A 34 -6.70 -3.78 17.02
C ALA A 34 -5.54 -2.77 17.00
N SER A 35 -4.89 -2.61 15.83
CA SER A 35 -3.86 -1.60 15.63
C SER A 35 -4.36 -0.17 15.79
N ASP A 36 -5.62 0.09 15.45
CA ASP A 36 -6.20 1.44 15.49
C ASP A 36 -6.31 1.92 16.93
N ARG A 37 -6.68 1.04 17.85
CA ARG A 37 -6.72 1.36 19.28
C ARG A 37 -5.36 1.83 19.79
N PHE A 38 -4.29 1.17 19.39
CA PHE A 38 -2.92 1.55 19.76
C PHE A 38 -2.55 2.93 19.18
N ILE A 39 -2.83 3.13 17.89
CA ILE A 39 -2.59 4.42 17.21
C ILE A 39 -3.34 5.54 17.91
N CYS A 40 -4.60 5.32 18.29
CA CYS A 40 -5.42 6.32 18.95
C CYS A 40 -4.97 6.66 20.37
N THR A 41 -4.15 5.81 21.01
CA THR A 41 -3.49 6.11 22.29
C THR A 41 -2.12 6.77 22.15
N ASP A 42 -1.54 6.78 20.94
CA ASP A 42 -0.24 7.39 20.64
C ASP A 42 -0.46 8.64 19.74
N PRO A 43 -0.35 9.86 20.30
CA PRO A 43 -0.65 11.09 19.56
C PRO A 43 0.31 11.35 18.39
N ASP A 44 1.52 10.80 18.41
CA ASP A 44 2.49 10.98 17.32
C ASP A 44 2.13 10.06 16.15
N LEU A 45 1.83 8.79 16.43
CA LEU A 45 1.34 7.86 15.41
C LEU A 45 0.01 8.31 14.80
N SER A 46 -0.93 8.79 15.62
CA SER A 46 -2.22 9.28 15.15
C SER A 46 -2.05 10.47 14.19
N ARG A 47 -1.22 11.46 14.55
CA ARG A 47 -0.93 12.61 13.67
C ARG A 47 -0.27 12.17 12.36
N GLN A 48 0.66 11.22 12.44
CA GLN A 48 1.37 10.71 11.27
C GLN A 48 0.42 10.01 10.29
N GLU A 49 -0.48 9.15 10.76
CA GLU A 49 -1.45 8.47 9.88
C GLU A 49 -2.43 9.43 9.23
N GLN A 50 -2.92 10.41 9.99
CA GLN A 50 -3.80 11.43 9.43
C GLN A 50 -3.09 12.25 8.35
N ASP A 51 -1.80 12.55 8.53
CA ASP A 51 -1.01 13.27 7.52
C ASP A 51 -0.78 12.45 6.26
N ILE A 52 -0.41 11.18 6.43
CA ILE A 52 -0.32 10.20 5.34
C ILE A 52 -1.64 10.15 4.58
N ALA A 53 -2.77 9.92 5.26
CA ALA A 53 -4.06 9.76 4.61
C ALA A 53 -4.49 11.01 3.83
N ARG A 54 -4.32 12.21 4.40
CA ARG A 54 -4.61 13.48 3.70
C ARG A 54 -3.79 13.64 2.43
N ARG A 55 -2.48 13.40 2.51
CA ARG A 55 -1.58 13.52 1.34
C ARG A 55 -1.93 12.49 0.28
N TRP A 56 -2.20 11.24 0.64
CA TRP A 56 -2.48 10.20 -0.37
C TRP A 56 -3.81 10.42 -1.03
N GLN A 57 -4.84 10.79 -0.27
CA GLN A 57 -6.16 11.05 -0.84
C GLN A 57 -6.11 12.12 -1.94
N SER A 58 -5.28 13.16 -1.76
CA SER A 58 -5.09 14.20 -2.78
C SER A 58 -4.37 13.71 -4.04
N ALA A 59 -3.48 12.72 -3.90
CA ALA A 59 -2.63 12.22 -4.97
C ALA A 59 -3.17 10.98 -5.68
N GLU A 60 -3.98 10.18 -4.99
CA GLU A 60 -4.37 8.83 -5.39
C GLU A 60 -5.10 8.80 -6.73
N ALA A 61 -5.93 9.81 -6.99
CA ALA A 61 -6.65 9.97 -8.25
C ALA A 61 -5.72 10.20 -9.46
N ALA A 62 -4.50 10.70 -9.24
CA ALA A 62 -3.50 10.90 -10.28
C ALA A 62 -2.59 9.68 -10.48
N LEU A 63 -2.65 8.68 -9.60
CA LEU A 63 -1.82 7.48 -9.71
C LEU A 63 -2.41 6.50 -10.72
N PRO A 64 -1.59 5.98 -11.65
CA PRO A 64 -2.06 5.03 -12.66
C PRO A 64 -2.50 3.72 -12.02
N GLU A 65 -3.42 3.03 -12.68
CA GLU A 65 -3.77 1.66 -12.32
C GLU A 65 -2.58 0.74 -12.62
N SER A 66 -1.92 0.28 -11.57
CA SER A 66 -0.77 -0.60 -11.66
C SER A 66 -0.79 -1.61 -10.52
N PRO A 67 -0.57 -2.90 -10.79
CA PRO A 67 -0.47 -3.91 -9.73
C PRO A 67 0.85 -3.77 -8.94
N TRP A 68 1.67 -2.77 -9.25
CA TRP A 68 2.91 -2.42 -8.57
C TRP A 68 2.81 -1.09 -7.80
N ILE A 69 1.61 -0.56 -7.62
CA ILE A 69 1.36 0.63 -6.79
C ILE A 69 0.26 0.29 -5.79
N GLU A 70 0.58 0.32 -4.50
CA GLU A 70 -0.39 0.00 -3.46
C GLU A 70 -1.27 1.22 -3.13
N ARG A 71 -2.59 1.05 -3.31
CA ARG A 71 -3.62 2.03 -2.93
C ARG A 71 -3.66 2.24 -1.42
N GLN A 72 -4.10 3.41 -0.96
CA GLN A 72 -4.05 3.78 0.46
C GLN A 72 -4.87 2.86 1.35
N SER A 73 -6.06 2.49 0.90
CA SER A 73 -6.92 1.58 1.64
C SER A 73 -6.32 0.17 1.76
N ALA A 74 -5.65 -0.31 0.72
CA ALA A 74 -4.93 -1.58 0.74
C ALA A 74 -3.73 -1.51 1.70
N TRP A 75 -2.97 -0.42 1.68
CA TRP A 75 -1.89 -0.18 2.64
C TRP A 75 -2.42 -0.14 4.09
N PHE A 76 -3.53 0.54 4.33
CA PHE A 76 -4.17 0.62 5.66
C PHE A 76 -4.54 -0.77 6.19
N LYS A 77 -5.17 -1.60 5.35
CA LYS A 77 -5.49 -3.00 5.66
C LYS A 77 -4.23 -3.83 5.93
N ARG A 78 -3.18 -3.66 5.12
CA ARG A 78 -1.90 -4.37 5.29
C ARG A 78 -1.21 -3.95 6.59
N ARG A 79 -1.23 -2.67 6.96
CA ARG A 79 -0.64 -2.15 8.20
C ARG A 79 -1.27 -2.77 9.44
N ALA A 80 -2.55 -3.13 9.39
CA ALA A 80 -3.23 -3.78 10.51
C ALA A 80 -2.55 -5.08 11.00
N VAL A 81 -1.75 -5.75 10.15
CA VAL A 81 -0.98 -6.94 10.55
C VAL A 81 0.08 -6.64 11.63
N CYS A 82 0.44 -5.37 11.84
CA CYS A 82 1.30 -4.96 12.94
C CYS A 82 0.73 -5.33 14.32
N ALA A 83 -0.58 -5.53 14.44
CA ALA A 83 -1.22 -6.01 15.67
C ALA A 83 -0.74 -7.41 16.12
N PHE A 84 -0.09 -8.17 15.23
CA PHE A 84 0.45 -9.49 15.53
C PHE A 84 1.97 -9.50 15.76
N GLN A 85 2.62 -8.33 15.72
CA GLN A 85 4.06 -8.24 16.01
C GLN A 85 4.29 -8.09 17.51
N GLU A 86 5.41 -8.64 18.00
CA GLU A 86 5.83 -8.51 19.40
C GLU A 86 5.96 -7.04 19.80
N ASP A 87 6.60 -6.23 18.95
CA ASP A 87 6.63 -4.78 19.08
C ASP A 87 5.72 -4.14 18.02
N GLN A 88 4.43 -4.08 18.34
CA GLN A 88 3.41 -3.44 17.51
C GLN A 88 3.75 -1.97 17.20
N GLY A 89 4.27 -1.22 18.18
CA GLY A 89 4.60 0.20 18.01
C GLY A 89 5.74 0.41 17.02
N ALA A 90 6.80 -0.40 17.09
CA ALA A 90 7.89 -0.34 16.13
C ALA A 90 7.44 -0.72 14.72
N CYS A 91 6.58 -1.74 14.57
CA CYS A 91 6.00 -2.10 13.28
C CYS A 91 5.20 -0.94 12.66
N LEU A 92 4.34 -0.28 13.45
CA LEU A 92 3.53 0.85 12.98
C LEU A 92 4.38 2.04 12.55
N ARG A 93 5.39 2.41 13.34
CA ARG A 93 6.34 3.47 12.97
C ARG A 93 7.11 3.14 11.69
N ALA A 94 7.53 1.88 11.53
CA ALA A 94 8.19 1.43 10.31
C ALA A 94 7.26 1.46 9.08
N ALA A 95 6.00 1.07 9.24
CA ALA A 95 5.00 1.13 8.18
C ALA A 95 4.71 2.56 7.75
N ASN A 96 4.51 3.49 8.70
CA ASN A 96 4.29 4.90 8.40
C ASN A 96 5.52 5.54 7.74
N SER A 97 6.72 5.23 8.23
CA SER A 97 7.98 5.70 7.65
C SER A 97 8.17 5.21 6.22
N GLU A 98 7.89 3.93 5.92
CA GLU A 98 7.90 3.41 4.54
C GLU A 98 6.94 4.22 3.67
N ARG A 99 5.70 4.40 4.13
CA ARG A 99 4.66 5.09 3.37
C ARG A 99 5.07 6.52 3.06
N GLU A 100 5.57 7.28 4.04
CA GLU A 100 6.15 8.62 3.89
C GLU A 100 7.26 8.69 2.83
N GLN A 101 8.17 7.72 2.81
CA GLN A 101 9.24 7.68 1.81
C GLN A 101 8.69 7.43 0.40
N LEU A 102 7.68 6.56 0.27
CA LEU A 102 7.00 6.34 -1.00
C LEU A 102 6.29 7.60 -1.50
N PHE A 103 5.66 8.37 -0.61
CA PHE A 103 5.08 9.66 -0.99
C PHE A 103 6.11 10.60 -1.60
N ARG A 104 7.24 10.80 -0.91
CA ARG A 104 8.29 11.70 -1.38
C ARG A 104 8.83 11.25 -2.73
N ALA A 105 8.98 9.94 -2.92
CA ALA A 105 9.44 9.39 -4.19
C ALA A 105 8.43 9.60 -5.34
N VAL A 106 7.13 9.73 -5.05
CA VAL A 106 6.08 9.83 -6.08
C VAL A 106 5.63 11.26 -6.36
N LEU A 107 5.44 12.06 -5.31
CA LEU A 107 4.75 13.35 -5.36
C LEU A 107 5.70 14.54 -5.43
N ASP A 108 6.87 14.42 -4.82
CA ASP A 108 7.82 15.53 -4.83
C ASP A 108 8.55 15.54 -6.18
N PRO A 109 8.80 16.72 -6.79
CA PRO A 109 9.61 16.81 -8.01
C PRO A 109 11.00 16.17 -7.81
N ALA A 110 11.51 15.51 -8.85
CA ALA A 110 12.86 14.93 -8.83
C ALA A 110 13.90 16.02 -8.52
N ASP A 111 14.72 15.77 -7.50
CA ASP A 111 15.80 16.65 -7.04
C ASP A 111 17.14 16.36 -7.73
N GLY A 112 17.16 15.40 -8.67
CA GLY A 112 18.35 15.00 -9.41
C GLY A 112 18.06 14.30 -10.74
N ALA A 113 19.13 13.91 -11.43
CA ALA A 113 19.02 13.21 -12.71
C ALA A 113 18.51 11.77 -12.49
N LEU A 114 17.38 11.46 -13.11
CA LEU A 114 16.84 10.11 -13.13
C LEU A 114 17.81 9.16 -13.83
N ARG A 115 17.96 7.95 -13.30
CA ARG A 115 18.86 6.93 -13.85
C ARG A 115 18.11 5.98 -14.75
N THR A 116 18.58 5.81 -15.98
CA THR A 116 17.97 4.86 -16.90
C THR A 116 18.35 3.42 -16.55
N ALA A 117 17.37 2.52 -16.55
CA ALA A 117 17.58 1.09 -16.40
C ALA A 117 16.71 0.29 -17.36
N ARG A 118 17.24 -0.84 -17.84
CA ARG A 118 16.44 -1.86 -18.53
C ARG A 118 15.87 -2.82 -17.50
N CYS A 119 14.55 -2.89 -17.43
CA CYS A 119 13.82 -3.70 -16.49
C CYS A 119 13.07 -4.84 -17.20
N VAL A 120 13.08 -6.02 -16.60
CA VAL A 120 12.40 -7.24 -17.07
C VAL A 120 11.63 -7.86 -15.91
N GLY A 121 10.33 -8.07 -16.09
CA GLY A 121 9.45 -8.66 -15.10
C GLY A 121 8.00 -8.53 -15.53
N ASP A 122 7.12 -9.31 -14.91
CA ASP A 122 5.66 -9.26 -15.19
C ASP A 122 5.31 -9.43 -16.68
N GLY A 123 6.05 -10.32 -17.37
CA GLY A 123 5.88 -10.56 -18.80
C GLY A 123 6.37 -9.44 -19.73
N ARG A 124 6.95 -8.35 -19.19
CA ARG A 124 7.34 -7.16 -19.97
C ARG A 124 8.85 -6.89 -19.89
N ARG A 125 9.39 -6.31 -20.96
CA ARG A 125 10.72 -5.69 -21.01
C ARG A 125 10.54 -4.22 -21.35
N GLN A 126 11.12 -3.36 -20.53
CA GLN A 126 10.94 -1.91 -20.64
C GLN A 126 12.18 -1.16 -20.20
N THR A 127 12.37 0.04 -20.73
CA THR A 127 13.37 0.99 -20.24
C THR A 127 12.66 1.96 -19.32
N LEU A 128 13.14 2.07 -18.09
CA LEU A 128 12.55 2.93 -17.06
C LEU A 128 13.57 3.97 -16.60
N ARG A 129 13.05 5.13 -16.19
CA ARG A 129 13.80 6.17 -15.48
C ARG A 129 13.55 6.01 -14.00
N LEU A 130 14.61 5.80 -13.22
CA LEU A 130 14.53 5.50 -11.80
C LEU A 130 14.95 6.71 -10.98
N ASP A 131 14.10 7.05 -10.03
CA ASP A 131 14.35 8.01 -8.96
C ASP A 131 14.58 7.27 -7.65
N THR A 132 15.60 7.66 -6.90
CA THR A 132 15.94 7.06 -5.60
C THR A 132 15.96 8.15 -4.54
N ARG A 133 15.03 8.11 -3.57
CA ARG A 133 14.98 9.12 -2.50
C ARG A 133 14.70 8.49 -1.15
N GLY A 134 15.50 8.85 -0.15
CA GLY A 134 15.34 8.36 1.22
C GLY A 134 15.42 6.84 1.38
N GLY A 135 15.83 6.09 0.36
CA GLY A 135 15.81 4.63 0.33
C GLY A 135 14.63 4.01 -0.42
N ALA A 136 13.62 4.81 -0.80
CA ALA A 136 12.57 4.42 -1.73
C ALA A 136 13.00 4.59 -3.19
N LEU A 137 12.36 3.83 -4.08
CA LEU A 137 12.52 3.92 -5.52
C LEU A 137 11.16 4.22 -6.17
N ALA A 138 11.14 5.17 -7.10
CA ALA A 138 10.06 5.36 -8.06
C ALA A 138 10.60 5.12 -9.47
N ALA A 139 9.83 4.43 -10.31
CA ALA A 139 10.21 4.20 -11.69
C ALA A 139 9.16 4.71 -12.66
N TYR A 140 9.64 5.41 -13.67
CA TYR A 140 8.82 6.07 -14.67
C TYR A 140 9.08 5.46 -16.04
N GLY A 141 8.02 4.99 -16.68
CA GLY A 141 8.00 4.64 -18.09
C GLY A 141 7.50 5.79 -18.95
N ASP A 142 7.11 5.48 -20.18
CA ASP A 142 6.58 6.46 -21.13
C ASP A 142 5.18 6.96 -20.72
N GLU A 143 4.39 6.09 -20.07
CA GLU A 143 3.04 6.39 -19.57
C GLU A 143 3.03 7.03 -18.17
N GLY A 144 4.21 7.37 -17.63
CA GLY A 144 4.36 7.91 -16.28
C GLY A 144 4.81 6.87 -15.25
N LEU A 145 4.32 6.97 -14.02
CA LEU A 145 4.75 6.12 -12.90
C LEU A 145 4.38 4.64 -13.15
N ALA A 146 5.37 3.76 -13.23
CA ALA A 146 5.16 2.34 -13.47
C ALA A 146 5.05 1.54 -12.15
N TRP A 147 5.96 1.81 -11.22
CA TRP A 147 6.02 1.14 -9.92
C TRP A 147 6.79 1.97 -8.90
N VAL A 148 6.57 1.66 -7.63
CA VAL A 148 7.32 2.19 -6.49
C VAL A 148 7.75 1.06 -5.56
N ALA A 149 8.89 1.21 -4.89
CA ALA A 149 9.39 0.23 -3.94
C ALA A 149 9.99 0.90 -2.72
N GLY A 150 9.65 0.38 -1.54
CA GLY A 150 10.15 0.87 -0.26
C GLY A 150 11.44 0.15 0.14
N PRO A 151 12.27 0.78 0.99
CA PRO A 151 13.41 0.08 1.58
C PRO A 151 12.93 -1.00 2.55
N LYS A 152 13.79 -1.99 2.79
CA LYS A 152 13.53 -2.97 3.85
C LYS A 152 13.66 -2.28 5.21
N THR A 153 12.60 -2.33 6.02
CA THR A 153 12.58 -1.83 7.40
C THR A 153 12.52 -2.98 8.39
N GLY A 154 12.94 -2.76 9.64
CA GLY A 154 12.73 -3.72 10.73
C GLY A 154 11.24 -3.79 11.13
N GLY A 155 10.73 -4.98 11.44
CA GLY A 155 9.36 -5.18 11.93
C GLY A 155 8.23 -4.98 10.90
N TRP A 156 8.53 -4.51 9.70
CA TRP A 156 7.56 -4.25 8.65
C TRP A 156 8.07 -4.72 7.28
N SER A 157 7.20 -5.36 6.48
CA SER A 157 7.52 -5.81 5.13
C SER A 157 6.83 -4.93 4.10
N PRO A 158 7.55 -4.17 3.25
CA PRO A 158 6.99 -3.37 2.15
C PRO A 158 6.11 -4.16 1.18
N PHE A 159 5.18 -3.48 0.52
CA PHE A 159 4.38 -4.08 -0.57
C PHE A 159 5.26 -4.48 -1.75
N ASN A 160 6.14 -3.57 -2.16
CA ASN A 160 7.23 -3.82 -3.09
C ASN A 160 8.55 -3.56 -2.37
N ARG A 161 9.36 -4.60 -2.21
CA ARG A 161 10.66 -4.50 -1.56
C ARG A 161 11.79 -4.44 -2.57
N ILE A 162 12.78 -3.62 -2.27
CA ILE A 162 14.04 -3.56 -2.99
C ILE A 162 14.95 -4.70 -2.49
N ILE A 163 15.38 -5.55 -3.41
CA ILE A 163 16.36 -6.61 -3.19
C ILE A 163 17.61 -6.23 -4.00
N SER A 164 18.61 -5.73 -3.29
CA SER A 164 19.88 -5.31 -3.88
C SER A 164 20.87 -6.48 -3.94
N GLY A 165 21.47 -6.69 -5.11
CA GLY A 165 22.51 -7.67 -5.37
C GLY A 165 23.32 -7.26 -6.60
N ARG A 166 23.80 -8.21 -7.42
CA ARG A 166 24.50 -7.88 -8.68
C ARG A 166 23.60 -7.16 -9.71
N THR A 167 22.29 -7.36 -9.59
CA THR A 167 21.24 -6.64 -10.34
C THR A 167 20.23 -6.14 -9.32
N MET A 168 19.61 -5.00 -9.56
CA MET A 168 18.56 -4.49 -8.68
C MET A 168 17.29 -5.29 -8.96
N MET A 169 16.68 -5.87 -7.93
CA MET A 169 15.41 -6.58 -8.06
C MET A 169 14.35 -5.90 -7.20
N ILE A 170 13.16 -5.76 -7.74
CA ILE A 170 11.96 -5.38 -7.00
C ILE A 170 11.12 -6.64 -6.85
N GLN A 171 10.67 -6.94 -5.63
CA GLN A 171 9.76 -8.05 -5.38
C GLN A 171 8.49 -7.54 -4.73
N ARG A 172 7.35 -7.84 -5.35
CA ARG A 172 6.02 -7.60 -4.76
C ARG A 172 5.72 -8.66 -3.70
N GLN A 173 4.82 -8.37 -2.78
CA GLN A 173 4.45 -9.25 -1.66
C GLN A 173 3.99 -10.65 -2.09
N ASP A 174 3.38 -10.80 -3.27
CA ASP A 174 2.97 -12.08 -3.86
C ASP A 174 4.15 -12.89 -4.45
N GLY A 175 5.36 -12.35 -4.41
CA GLY A 175 6.58 -13.00 -4.85
C GLY A 175 7.00 -12.67 -6.28
N VAL A 176 6.15 -12.01 -7.07
CA VAL A 176 6.47 -11.58 -8.44
C VAL A 176 7.65 -10.60 -8.43
N ARG A 177 8.53 -10.69 -9.43
CA ARG A 177 9.79 -9.92 -9.49
C ARG A 177 9.96 -9.12 -10.76
N ILE A 178 10.56 -7.94 -10.61
CA ILE A 178 11.14 -7.13 -11.69
C ILE A 178 12.65 -7.06 -11.46
N SER A 179 13.44 -7.33 -12.49
CA SER A 179 14.90 -7.22 -12.47
C SER A 179 15.33 -6.04 -13.34
N CYS A 180 16.07 -5.10 -12.77
CA CYS A 180 16.50 -3.87 -13.43
C CYS A 180 18.03 -3.76 -13.47
N ARG A 181 18.56 -3.46 -14.66
CA ARG A 181 19.98 -3.18 -14.87
C ARG A 181 20.15 -1.76 -15.38
N PHE A 182 20.87 -0.93 -14.63
CA PHE A 182 21.22 0.42 -15.05
C PHE A 182 21.97 0.38 -16.39
N THR A 183 21.57 1.25 -17.30
CA THR A 183 22.31 1.48 -18.54
C THR A 183 23.50 2.40 -18.23
N ARG A 184 24.63 2.16 -18.91
CA ARG A 184 25.76 3.09 -18.89
C ARG A 184 25.42 4.33 -19.71
#